data_AF-A0A239D2R1-F1
#
_entry.id   AF-A0A239D2R1-F1
#
_cell.length_a   1.000
_cell.length_b   1.000
_cell.length_c   1.000
_cell.angle_alpha   90.00
_cell.angle_beta   90.00
_cell.angle_gamma   90.00
#
_symmetry.space_group_name_H-M   'P 1'
#
loop_
_entity.id
_entity.type
_entity.pdbx_description
1 polymer ?
#
loop_
_entity_poly.entity_id
_entity_poly.type
_entity_poly.pdbx_seq_one_letter_code
_entity_poly.pdbx_strand_id
1 'polypeptide(L)'
;MGASSDDGPGGARDAVLPRPATRYELWLRSQETAQRLQDVYRRMADAGSPEAYRASAPEFLRLVRRLLTLRLTAVATGRRLAFEQRVPPAGGVAVAALWAEVFWAARAASPDDDSGVLERADASIRGLLACAPDDLADRYALTAWWLRLQQVEDTFAGLEVQAQAALETREELREHELETRRLHAR
;
A
#
# COMPACT_ATOMS: atom_id res chain seq x y z
N MET A 1 -50.33 5.46 -29.59
CA MET A 1 -50.93 4.17 -29.17
C MET A 1 -50.12 3.07 -29.85
N GLY A 2 -49.40 2.14 -29.21
CA GLY A 2 -49.00 1.87 -27.84
C GLY A 2 -47.74 0.99 -27.94
N ALA A 3 -46.69 1.28 -27.15
CA ALA A 3 -46.29 0.48 -25.99
C ALA A 3 -45.70 -0.91 -26.35
N SER A 4 -44.37 -0.99 -26.37
CA SER A 4 -43.67 -2.17 -25.86
C SER A 4 -42.62 -1.65 -24.89
N SER A 5 -42.92 -1.81 -23.61
CA SER A 5 -42.08 -1.46 -22.47
C SER A 5 -40.95 -2.48 -22.35
N ASP A 6 -39.71 -2.02 -22.35
CA ASP A 6 -38.57 -2.78 -21.86
C ASP A 6 -38.02 -1.99 -20.67
N ASP A 7 -38.52 -2.32 -19.49
CA ASP A 7 -38.10 -1.75 -18.22
C ASP A 7 -36.85 -2.48 -17.73
N GLY A 8 -35.74 -1.74 -17.65
CA GLY A 8 -34.70 -1.99 -16.66
C GLY A 8 -33.26 -1.90 -17.16
N PRO A 9 -32.55 -0.78 -16.96
CA PRO A 9 -31.10 -0.80 -16.93
C PRO A 9 -30.64 -1.18 -15.52
N GLY A 10 -30.84 -2.45 -15.15
CA GLY A 10 -30.15 -3.12 -14.05
C GLY A 10 -28.88 -3.81 -14.56
N GLY A 11 -28.13 -3.15 -15.45
CA GLY A 11 -26.93 -3.70 -16.06
C GLY A 11 -25.70 -3.10 -15.39
N ALA A 12 -24.94 -3.97 -14.71
CA ALA A 12 -23.66 -3.67 -14.11
C ALA A 12 -22.88 -2.65 -14.94
N ARG A 13 -22.47 -1.54 -14.30
CA ARG A 13 -21.25 -0.86 -14.71
C ARG A 13 -20.15 -1.88 -14.49
N ASP A 14 -19.92 -2.71 -15.51
CA ASP A 14 -18.63 -3.33 -15.75
C ASP A 14 -17.62 -2.22 -15.57
N ALA A 15 -16.99 -2.24 -14.39
CA ALA A 15 -15.87 -1.41 -14.09
C ALA A 15 -14.78 -1.90 -15.04
N VAL A 16 -14.74 -1.31 -16.23
CA VAL A 16 -13.60 -1.31 -17.12
C VAL A 16 -12.39 -1.20 -16.22
N LEU A 17 -11.61 -2.29 -16.12
CA LEU A 17 -10.39 -2.33 -15.33
C LEU A 17 -9.59 -1.09 -15.75
N PRO A 18 -9.45 -0.07 -14.90
CA PRO A 18 -8.70 1.10 -15.31
C PRO A 18 -7.28 0.61 -15.59
N ARG A 19 -6.71 1.05 -16.71
CA ARG A 19 -5.32 0.80 -17.10
C ARG A 19 -4.43 0.76 -15.85
N PRO A 20 -3.51 -0.22 -15.71
CA PRO A 20 -2.65 -0.27 -14.54
C PRO A 20 -1.96 1.09 -14.41
N ALA A 21 -2.20 1.74 -13.27
CA ALA A 21 -1.74 3.11 -13.02
C ALA A 21 -0.21 3.15 -13.12
N THR A 22 0.32 4.20 -13.73
CA THR A 22 1.78 4.36 -13.81
C THR A 22 2.38 4.53 -12.41
N ARG A 23 3.68 4.27 -12.24
CA ARG A 23 4.38 4.51 -10.96
C ARG A 23 4.19 5.95 -10.46
N TYR A 24 4.24 6.91 -11.38
CA TYR A 24 4.00 8.33 -11.07
C TYR A 24 2.55 8.59 -10.61
N GLU A 25 1.55 8.00 -11.28
CA GLU A 25 0.15 8.13 -10.86
C GLU A 25 -0.12 7.50 -9.49
N LEU A 26 0.50 6.35 -9.19
CA LEU A 26 0.42 5.72 -7.87
C LEU A 26 1.03 6.63 -6.80
N TRP A 27 2.21 7.19 -7.08
CA TRP A 27 2.87 8.14 -6.18
C TRP A 27 1.98 9.37 -5.93
N LEU A 28 1.50 10.03 -7.00
CA LEU A 28 0.66 11.22 -6.87
C LEU A 28 -0.61 10.94 -6.05
N ARG A 29 -1.32 9.86 -6.37
CA ARG A 29 -2.54 9.46 -5.64
C ARG A 29 -2.23 9.11 -4.17
N SER A 30 -1.06 8.55 -3.89
CA SER A 30 -0.66 8.23 -2.51
C SER A 30 -0.43 9.52 -1.70
N GLN A 31 0.23 10.53 -2.29
CA GLN A 31 0.45 11.84 -1.66
C GLN A 31 -0.88 12.56 -1.41
N GLU A 32 -1.75 12.61 -2.41
CA GLU A 32 -3.08 13.22 -2.27
C GLU A 32 -3.92 12.53 -1.18
N THR A 33 -3.85 11.20 -1.11
CA THR A 33 -4.57 10.43 -0.08
C THR A 33 -3.97 10.66 1.31
N ALA A 34 -2.65 10.72 1.42
CA ALA A 34 -1.95 11.00 2.68
C ALA A 34 -2.28 12.39 3.21
N GLN A 35 -2.29 13.42 2.34
CA GLN A 35 -2.66 14.78 2.72
C GLN A 35 -4.10 14.84 3.25
N ARG A 36 -5.06 14.28 2.51
CA ARG A 36 -6.47 14.25 2.95
C ARG A 36 -6.64 13.51 4.28
N LEU A 37 -5.92 12.41 4.45
CA LEU A 37 -5.94 11.65 5.68
C LEU A 37 -5.37 12.45 6.86
N GLN A 38 -4.28 13.20 6.65
CA GLN A 38 -3.71 14.09 7.65
C GLN A 38 -4.68 15.21 8.03
N ASP A 39 -5.41 15.77 7.06
CA ASP A 39 -6.43 16.79 7.32
C ASP A 39 -7.58 16.22 8.16
N VAL A 40 -8.04 15.00 7.86
CA VAL A 40 -9.07 14.30 8.66
C VAL A 40 -8.55 14.03 10.06
N TYR A 41 -7.33 13.51 10.20
CA TYR A 41 -6.71 13.26 11.51
C TYR A 41 -6.67 14.53 12.37
N ARG A 42 -6.25 15.67 11.80
CA ARG A 42 -6.23 16.96 12.51
C ARG A 42 -7.63 17.37 12.95
N ARG A 43 -8.62 17.34 12.05
CA ARG A 43 -10.01 17.66 12.40
C ARG A 43 -10.55 16.78 13.52
N MET A 44 -10.25 15.48 13.49
CA MET A 44 -10.67 14.56 14.54
C MET A 44 -9.96 14.84 15.86
N ALA A 45 -8.66 15.09 15.86
CA ALA A 45 -7.89 15.41 17.06
C ALA A 45 -8.39 16.67 17.77
N ASP A 46 -8.97 17.61 17.01
CA ASP A 46 -9.56 18.86 17.50
C ASP A 46 -11.06 18.74 17.84
N ALA A 47 -11.70 17.60 17.57
CA ALA A 47 -13.16 17.44 17.59
C ALA A 47 -13.80 17.50 19.00
N GLY A 48 -13.01 17.28 20.06
CA GLY A 48 -13.40 17.53 21.46
C GLY A 48 -14.48 16.63 22.06
N SER A 49 -15.22 15.83 21.28
CA SER A 49 -16.26 14.91 21.78
C SER A 49 -16.27 13.55 21.08
N PRO A 50 -16.62 12.45 21.80
CA PRO A 50 -16.70 11.10 21.22
C PRO A 50 -17.61 10.99 20.00
N GLU A 51 -18.72 11.72 19.97
CA GLU A 51 -19.65 11.72 18.83
C GLU A 51 -19.01 12.29 17.58
N ALA A 52 -18.21 13.35 17.71
CA ALA A 52 -17.52 13.97 16.59
C ALA A 52 -16.37 13.10 16.07
N TYR A 53 -15.69 12.34 16.94
CA TYR A 53 -14.76 11.29 16.55
C TYR A 53 -15.46 10.21 15.71
N ARG A 54 -16.56 9.63 16.23
CA ARG A 54 -17.31 8.57 15.52
C ARG A 54 -17.87 9.03 14.19
N ALA A 55 -18.29 10.29 14.07
CA ALA A 55 -18.81 10.84 12.82
C ALA A 55 -17.75 10.88 11.69
N SER A 56 -16.49 11.16 12.05
CA SER A 56 -15.38 11.28 11.10
C SER A 56 -14.61 9.97 10.87
N ALA A 57 -14.72 9.02 11.80
CA ALA A 57 -14.03 7.74 11.77
C ALA A 57 -14.23 6.93 10.47
N PRO A 58 -15.42 6.85 9.84
CA PRO A 58 -15.59 6.16 8.56
C PRO A 58 -14.74 6.75 7.43
N GLU A 59 -14.62 8.09 7.37
CA GLU A 59 -13.79 8.76 6.36
C GLU A 59 -12.32 8.45 6.60
N PHE A 60 -11.86 8.56 7.85
CA PHE A 60 -10.50 8.23 8.25
C PHE A 60 -10.13 6.79 7.83
N LEU A 61 -10.93 5.80 8.24
CA LEU A 61 -10.68 4.38 7.94
C LEU A 61 -10.70 4.08 6.44
N ARG A 62 -11.59 4.74 5.68
CA ARG A 62 -11.63 4.62 4.21
C ARG A 62 -10.33 5.14 3.58
N LEU A 63 -9.84 6.28 4.04
CA LEU A 63 -8.59 6.87 3.55
C LEU A 63 -7.37 6.03 3.95
N VAL A 64 -7.33 5.47 5.17
CA VAL A 64 -6.31 4.51 5.60
C VAL A 64 -6.24 3.31 4.66
N ARG A 65 -7.38 2.64 4.41
CA ARG A 65 -7.44 1.48 3.49
C ARG A 65 -6.99 1.87 2.08
N ARG A 66 -7.36 3.06 1.61
CA ARG A 66 -6.95 3.56 0.29
C ARG A 66 -5.45 3.80 0.22
N LEU A 67 -4.87 4.44 1.25
CA LEU A 67 -3.43 4.70 1.33
C LEU A 67 -2.64 3.39 1.32
N LEU A 68 -2.99 2.45 2.21
CA LEU A 68 -2.36 1.13 2.29
C LEU A 68 -2.41 0.40 0.94
N THR A 69 -3.55 0.44 0.25
CA THR A 69 -3.69 -0.18 -1.08
C THR A 69 -2.73 0.43 -2.09
N LEU A 70 -2.66 1.77 -2.15
CA LEU A 70 -1.81 2.49 -3.10
C LEU A 70 -0.32 2.22 -2.83
N ARG A 71 0.09 2.33 -1.56
CA ARG A 71 1.48 2.13 -1.13
C ARG A 71 1.92 0.68 -1.36
N LEU A 72 1.12 -0.31 -0.94
CA LEU A 72 1.44 -1.72 -1.19
C LEU A 72 1.48 -2.08 -2.67
N THR A 73 0.64 -1.47 -3.50
CA THR A 73 0.72 -1.68 -4.96
C THR A 73 2.06 -1.22 -5.50
N ALA A 74 2.54 -0.05 -5.06
CA ALA A 74 3.85 0.48 -5.44
C ALA A 74 4.99 -0.42 -4.94
N VAL A 75 4.96 -0.79 -3.65
CA VAL A 75 5.96 -1.70 -3.03
C VAL A 75 6.02 -3.04 -3.75
N ALA A 76 4.88 -3.71 -3.93
CA ALA A 76 4.82 -5.00 -4.60
C ALA A 76 5.36 -4.91 -6.03
N THR A 77 4.97 -3.87 -6.78
CA THR A 77 5.47 -3.63 -8.15
C THR A 77 6.97 -3.38 -8.17
N GLY A 78 7.50 -2.57 -7.25
CA GLY A 78 8.93 -2.32 -7.12
C GLY A 78 9.70 -3.61 -6.85
N ARG A 79 9.23 -4.41 -5.89
CA ARG A 79 9.85 -5.68 -5.52
C ARG A 79 9.84 -6.71 -6.65
N ARG A 80 8.74 -6.85 -7.40
CA ARG A 80 8.66 -7.72 -8.58
C ARG A 80 9.68 -7.39 -9.67
N LEU A 81 10.08 -6.12 -9.77
CA LEU A 81 11.04 -5.65 -10.77
C LEU A 81 12.49 -5.79 -10.28
N ALA A 82 12.70 -5.59 -8.97
CA ALA A 82 13.99 -5.64 -8.31
C ALA A 82 14.48 -7.08 -8.08
N PHE A 83 13.58 -7.96 -7.68
CA PHE A 83 13.91 -9.32 -7.29
C PHE A 83 13.27 -10.34 -8.24
N GLU A 84 13.92 -11.47 -8.43
CA GLU A 84 13.28 -12.61 -9.06
C GLU A 84 12.07 -13.05 -8.23
N GLN A 85 10.94 -13.24 -8.90
CA GLN A 85 9.67 -13.51 -8.23
C GLN A 85 9.65 -14.95 -7.70
N ARG A 86 9.95 -15.11 -6.41
CA ARG A 86 9.95 -16.41 -5.70
C ARG A 86 8.59 -16.78 -5.09
N VAL A 87 7.66 -15.82 -5.03
CA VAL A 87 6.32 -15.98 -4.46
C VAL A 87 5.31 -15.57 -5.52
N PRO A 88 4.21 -16.33 -5.73
CA PRO A 88 3.18 -15.97 -6.69
C PRO A 88 2.64 -14.56 -6.43
N PRO A 89 2.43 -13.74 -7.47
CA PRO A 89 1.79 -12.44 -7.29
C PRO A 89 0.40 -12.61 -6.71
N ALA A 90 0.00 -11.69 -5.84
CA ALA A 90 -1.38 -11.58 -5.39
C ALA A 90 -2.30 -11.40 -6.62
N GLY A 91 -3.22 -12.34 -6.84
CA GLY A 91 -4.21 -12.30 -7.91
C GLY A 91 -5.28 -11.20 -7.74
N GLY A 92 -5.09 -10.26 -6.82
CA GLY A 92 -6.04 -9.19 -6.50
C GLY A 92 -5.39 -7.98 -5.83
N VAL A 93 -6.13 -6.88 -5.75
CA VAL A 93 -5.68 -5.58 -5.22
C VAL A 93 -6.02 -5.33 -3.75
N ALA A 94 -6.45 -6.37 -3.03
CA ALA A 94 -6.77 -6.26 -1.62
C ALA A 94 -5.48 -6.10 -0.78
N VAL A 95 -5.51 -5.20 0.21
CA VAL A 95 -4.38 -4.90 1.12
C VAL A 95 -3.74 -6.18 1.68
N ALA A 96 -4.55 -7.11 2.21
CA ALA A 96 -4.04 -8.34 2.80
C ALA A 96 -3.31 -9.24 1.80
N ALA A 97 -3.79 -9.32 0.56
CA ALA A 97 -3.17 -10.15 -0.47
C ALA A 97 -1.84 -9.55 -0.94
N LEU A 98 -1.82 -8.24 -1.22
CA LEU A 98 -0.60 -7.52 -1.58
C LEU A 98 0.44 -7.57 -0.46
N TRP A 99 0.00 -7.41 0.79
CA TRP A 99 0.87 -7.52 1.94
C TRP A 99 1.46 -8.93 2.10
N ALA A 100 0.66 -9.99 1.96
CA ALA A 100 1.16 -11.36 2.06
C ALA A 100 2.26 -11.64 1.03
N GLU A 101 2.08 -11.20 -0.22
CA GLU A 101 3.11 -11.29 -1.26
C GLU A 101 4.40 -10.57 -0.84
N VAL A 102 4.29 -9.31 -0.42
CA VAL A 102 5.43 -8.48 -0.01
C VAL A 102 6.14 -9.08 1.21
N PHE A 103 5.38 -9.50 2.22
CA PHE A 103 5.87 -10.09 3.46
C PHE A 103 6.70 -11.34 3.18
N TRP A 104 6.15 -12.32 2.46
CA TRP A 104 6.84 -13.57 2.19
C TRP A 104 8.04 -13.37 1.26
N ALA A 105 7.93 -12.47 0.27
CA ALA A 105 9.06 -12.13 -0.58
C ALA A 105 10.19 -11.42 0.19
N ALA A 106 9.87 -10.59 1.18
CA ALA A 106 10.86 -9.95 2.05
C ALA A 106 11.51 -10.96 3.00
N ARG A 107 10.71 -11.82 3.65
CA ARG A 107 11.21 -12.86 4.56
C ARG A 107 12.11 -13.87 3.84
N ALA A 108 11.76 -14.28 2.62
CA ALA A 108 12.58 -15.19 1.83
C ALA A 108 13.90 -14.57 1.34
N ALA A 109 13.97 -13.25 1.22
CA ALA A 109 15.20 -12.54 0.85
C ALA A 109 16.15 -12.37 2.04
N SER A 110 15.62 -12.38 3.27
CA SER A 110 16.39 -12.25 4.51
C SER A 110 15.89 -13.26 5.56
N PRO A 111 16.20 -14.56 5.41
CA PRO A 111 15.72 -15.62 6.30
C PRO A 111 16.25 -15.50 7.73
N ASP A 112 17.36 -14.80 7.94
CA ASP A 112 17.99 -14.59 9.25
C ASP A 112 17.70 -13.21 9.85
N ASP A 113 16.78 -12.43 9.27
CA ASP A 113 16.34 -11.16 9.87
C ASP A 113 15.38 -11.41 11.04
N ASP A 114 15.90 -11.24 12.25
CA ASP A 114 15.17 -11.36 13.52
C ASP A 114 14.77 -9.99 14.10
N SER A 115 14.83 -8.90 13.32
CA SER A 115 14.47 -7.54 13.77
C SER A 115 12.99 -7.39 14.20
N GLY A 116 12.14 -8.32 13.77
CA GLY A 116 10.69 -8.31 14.01
C GLY A 116 9.94 -7.18 13.30
N VAL A 117 10.58 -6.46 12.38
CA VAL A 117 9.99 -5.30 11.69
C VAL A 117 8.80 -5.74 10.84
N LEU A 118 8.95 -6.81 10.07
CA LEU A 118 7.90 -7.34 9.20
C LEU A 118 6.70 -7.87 10.01
N GLU A 119 6.94 -8.54 11.12
CA GLU A 119 5.91 -9.10 12.01
C GLU A 119 5.13 -7.97 12.69
N ARG A 120 5.81 -6.91 13.14
CA ARG A 120 5.14 -5.72 13.68
C ARG A 120 4.30 -5.01 12.63
N ALA A 121 4.80 -4.91 11.39
CA ALA A 121 4.02 -4.35 10.29
C ALA A 121 2.80 -5.21 9.94
N ASP A 122 2.94 -6.54 9.94
CA ASP A 122 1.82 -7.48 9.72
C ASP A 122 0.73 -7.31 10.77
N ALA A 123 1.11 -7.30 12.05
CA ALA A 123 0.18 -7.07 13.16
C ALA A 123 -0.53 -5.71 13.04
N SER A 124 0.21 -4.65 12.70
CA SER A 124 -0.34 -3.31 12.50
C SER A 124 -1.30 -3.24 11.32
N ILE A 125 -0.96 -3.85 10.17
CA ILE A 125 -1.84 -3.89 8.98
C ILE A 125 -3.13 -4.65 9.30
N ARG A 126 -3.04 -5.84 9.92
CA ARG A 126 -4.23 -6.60 10.32
C ARG A 126 -5.10 -5.81 11.29
N GLY A 127 -4.48 -5.14 12.26
CA GLY A 127 -5.18 -4.23 13.18
C GLY A 127 -5.91 -3.11 12.44
N LEU A 128 -5.23 -2.41 11.53
CA LEU A 128 -5.81 -1.30 10.75
C LEU A 128 -6.97 -1.76 9.86
N LEU A 129 -6.91 -2.98 9.33
CA LEU A 129 -7.99 -3.56 8.52
C LEU A 129 -9.21 -3.93 9.37
N ALA A 130 -8.99 -4.45 10.57
CA ALA A 130 -10.03 -4.85 11.51
C ALA A 130 -10.63 -3.67 12.31
N CYS A 131 -9.92 -2.53 12.36
CA CYS A 131 -10.34 -1.32 13.06
C CYS A 131 -11.74 -0.85 12.60
N ALA A 132 -12.62 -0.69 13.59
CA ALA A 132 -13.98 -0.19 13.44
C ALA A 132 -14.09 1.28 13.89
N PRO A 133 -15.16 2.00 13.49
CA PRO A 133 -15.33 3.40 13.89
C PRO A 133 -15.31 3.64 15.40
N ASP A 134 -15.85 2.70 16.19
CA ASP A 134 -15.87 2.80 17.66
C ASP A 134 -14.48 2.68 18.30
N ASP A 135 -13.51 2.06 17.61
CA ASP A 135 -12.11 1.98 18.04
C ASP A 135 -11.37 3.33 17.91
N LEU A 136 -12.03 4.36 17.36
CA LEU A 136 -11.50 5.71 17.17
C LEU A 136 -12.26 6.75 18.02
N ALA A 137 -13.00 6.33 19.04
CA ALA A 137 -13.94 7.17 19.79
C ALA A 137 -13.31 8.24 20.70
N ASP A 138 -11.98 8.28 20.84
CA ASP A 138 -11.27 9.31 21.59
C ASP A 138 -9.89 9.63 21.00
N ARG A 139 -9.28 10.71 21.53
CA ARG A 139 -8.00 11.22 21.06
C ARG A 139 -6.86 10.21 21.22
N TYR A 140 -6.80 9.49 22.32
CA TYR A 140 -5.71 8.56 22.61
C TYR A 140 -5.78 7.37 21.66
N ALA A 141 -6.99 6.83 21.44
CA ALA A 141 -7.22 5.77 20.49
C ALA A 141 -6.88 6.21 19.06
N LEU A 142 -7.34 7.39 18.63
CA LEU A 142 -6.99 7.96 17.32
C LEU A 142 -5.47 8.11 17.15
N THR A 143 -4.77 8.70 18.11
CA THR A 143 -3.32 8.89 18.04
C THR A 143 -2.58 7.54 18.02
N ALA A 144 -3.02 6.54 18.78
CA ALA A 144 -2.42 5.21 18.75
C ALA A 144 -2.55 4.56 17.37
N TRP A 145 -3.72 4.64 16.74
CA TRP A 145 -3.94 4.14 15.39
C TRP A 145 -3.16 4.92 14.33
N TRP A 146 -3.04 6.23 14.49
CA TRP A 146 -2.21 7.07 13.64
C TRP A 146 -0.73 6.65 13.68
N LEU A 147 -0.18 6.44 14.88
CA LEU A 147 1.20 6.00 15.05
C LEU A 147 1.44 4.60 14.45
N ARG A 148 0.49 3.68 14.58
CA ARG A 148 0.55 2.37 13.92
C ARG A 148 0.61 2.50 12.39
N LEU A 149 -0.17 3.41 11.82
CA LEU A 149 -0.10 3.68 10.38
C LEU A 149 1.26 4.24 9.96
N GLN A 150 1.83 5.19 10.71
CA GLN A 150 3.16 5.74 10.42
C GLN A 150 4.23 4.64 10.43
N GLN A 151 4.19 3.74 11.41
CA GLN A 151 5.12 2.60 11.47
C GLN A 151 5.01 1.66 10.25
N VAL A 152 3.79 1.47 9.73
CA VAL A 152 3.57 0.70 8.50
C VAL A 152 4.16 1.44 7.29
N GLU A 153 3.94 2.75 7.18
CA GLU A 153 4.52 3.56 6.11
C GLU A 153 6.05 3.56 6.14
N ASP A 154 6.67 3.64 7.32
CA ASP A 154 8.12 3.54 7.48
C ASP A 154 8.65 2.19 7.00
N THR A 155 7.92 1.11 7.30
CA THR A 155 8.25 -0.24 6.79
C THR A 155 8.16 -0.29 5.27
N PHE A 156 7.13 0.30 4.68
CA PHE A 156 6.99 0.39 3.23
C PHE A 156 8.13 1.19 2.59
N ALA A 157 8.51 2.33 3.17
CA ALA A 157 9.63 3.13 2.70
C ALA A 157 10.94 2.32 2.72
N GLY A 158 11.21 1.58 3.79
CA GLY A 158 12.38 0.69 3.87
C GLY A 158 12.39 -0.38 2.78
N LEU A 159 11.24 -1.00 2.52
CA LEU A 159 11.10 -2.01 1.47
C LEU A 159 11.27 -1.42 0.05
N GLU A 160 10.86 -0.19 -0.18
CA GLU A 160 11.07 0.54 -1.44
C GLU A 160 12.55 0.86 -1.65
N VAL A 161 13.24 1.35 -0.62
CA VAL A 161 14.69 1.61 -0.67
C VAL A 161 15.46 0.33 -0.97
N GLN A 162 15.12 -0.79 -0.31
CA GLN A 162 15.74 -2.09 -0.61
C GLN A 162 15.53 -2.53 -2.06
N ALA A 163 14.32 -2.35 -2.60
CA ALA A 163 14.03 -2.70 -3.99
C ALA A 163 14.80 -1.81 -4.97
N GLN A 164 14.91 -0.50 -4.68
CA GLN A 164 15.67 0.43 -5.49
C GLN A 164 17.17 0.11 -5.48
N ALA A 165 17.75 -0.15 -4.30
CA ALA A 165 19.15 -0.54 -4.18
C ALA A 165 19.46 -1.83 -4.97
N ALA A 166 18.58 -2.82 -4.94
CA ALA A 166 18.75 -4.05 -5.71
C ALA A 166 18.70 -3.82 -7.24
N LEU A 167 17.88 -2.87 -7.71
CA LEU A 167 17.85 -2.48 -9.11
C LEU A 167 19.16 -1.80 -9.54
N GLU A 168 19.66 -0.87 -8.72
CA GLU A 168 20.92 -0.15 -8.94
C GLU A 168 22.10 -1.11 -9.00
N THR A 169 22.24 -2.01 -8.02
CA THR A 169 23.29 -3.04 -8.05
C THR A 169 23.24 -3.92 -9.30
N ARG A 170 22.04 -4.27 -9.79
CA ARG A 170 21.89 -5.06 -11.01
C ARG A 170 22.32 -4.28 -12.26
N GLU A 171 22.05 -2.98 -12.29
CA GLU A 171 22.49 -2.09 -13.36
C GLU A 171 24.02 -1.96 -13.38
N GLU A 172 24.63 -1.70 -12.24
CA GLU A 172 26.10 -1.62 -12.07
C GLU A 172 26.80 -2.91 -12.52
N LEU A 173 26.29 -4.08 -12.11
CA LEU A 173 26.83 -5.37 -12.54
C LEU A 173 26.74 -5.55 -14.05
N ARG A 174 25.62 -5.13 -14.65
CA ARG A 174 25.42 -5.22 -16.10
C ARG A 174 26.37 -4.30 -16.85
N GLU A 175 26.58 -3.08 -16.36
CA GLU A 175 27.54 -2.14 -16.94
C GLU A 175 28.96 -2.69 -16.87
N HIS A 176 29.35 -3.24 -15.72
CA HIS A 176 30.65 -3.87 -15.54
C HIS A 176 30.87 -5.03 -16.51
N GLU A 177 29.90 -5.93 -16.68
CA GLU A 177 29.99 -7.04 -17.64
C GLU A 177 30.14 -6.54 -19.09
N LEU A 178 29.44 -5.47 -19.46
CA LEU A 178 29.54 -4.88 -20.80
C LEU A 178 30.93 -4.26 -21.03
N GLU A 179 31.50 -3.61 -20.02
CA GLU A 179 32.87 -3.09 -20.07
C GLU A 179 33.90 -4.21 -20.20
N THR A 180 33.79 -5.27 -19.40
CA THR A 180 34.67 -6.44 -19.49
C THR A 180 34.62 -7.07 -20.88
N ARG A 181 33.42 -7.24 -21.46
CA ARG A 181 33.27 -7.76 -22.83
C ARG A 181 33.87 -6.84 -23.89
N ARG A 182 33.74 -5.52 -23.75
CA ARG A 182 34.36 -4.54 -24.67
C ARG A 182 35.88 -4.56 -24.60
N LEU A 183 36.45 -4.79 -23.42
CA LEU A 183 37.89 -4.89 -23.21
C LEU A 183 38.46 -6.19 -23.78
N HIS A 184 37.74 -7.31 -23.67
CA HIS A 184 38.17 -8.60 -24.23
C HIS A 184 37.89 -8.77 -25.74
N ALA A 185 37.11 -7.86 -26.35
CA ALA A 185 36.84 -7.84 -27.78
C ALA A 185 37.84 -6.98 -28.59
N ARG A 186 38.85 -6.39 -27.92
CA ARG A 186 39.95 -5.63 -28.52
C ARG A 186 41.24 -6.42 -28.43
#